data_AF-A0A660UJI2-F1
#
_entry.id   AF-A0A660UJI2-F1
#
_cell.length_a   1.000
_cell.length_b   1.000
_cell.length_c   1.000
_cell.angle_alpha   90.00
_cell.angle_beta   90.00
_cell.angle_gamma   90.00
#
_symmetry.space_group_name_H-M   'P 1'
#
loop_
_entity.id
_entity.type
_entity.pdbx_description
1 polymer ?
#
loop_
_entity_poly.entity_id
_entity_poly.type
_entity_poly.pdbx_seq_one_letter_code
_entity_poly.pdbx_strand_id
1 'polypeptide(L)'
;MRGKALFGVLSLLLVASLLTLMVNAQVRERVRPPQPPPGQGVPPEERFKRAFERALDRLKLTEDQKKAVMELVNAKLEASRKAREEVRELRRLARDRSAPEEELRKALMEFRKRRLQERKRILDMEEKLIEGLPARAALQLTVIGVLENGLPFPPQLGGPLRRLRFQRERQRPGR
;
A
#
# COMPACT_ATOMS: atom_id res chain seq x y z
N MET A 1 17.62 47.46 -46.44
CA MET A 1 16.69 46.31 -46.55
C MET A 1 17.04 45.15 -45.59
N ARG A 2 17.21 45.39 -44.26
CA ARG A 2 17.59 44.33 -43.30
C ARG A 2 16.52 43.97 -42.25
N GLY A 3 15.42 44.72 -42.15
CA GLY A 3 14.37 44.51 -41.13
C GLY A 3 13.33 43.43 -41.46
N LYS A 4 13.15 43.05 -42.73
CA LYS A 4 12.09 42.09 -43.13
C LYS A 4 12.50 40.62 -42.91
N ALA A 5 13.78 40.31 -42.96
CA ALA A 5 14.27 38.93 -42.78
C ALA A 5 14.21 38.47 -41.31
N LEU A 6 14.47 39.38 -40.34
CA LEU A 6 14.44 39.04 -38.92
C LEU A 6 13.02 38.73 -38.40
N PHE A 7 12.00 39.45 -38.88
CA PHE A 7 10.61 39.18 -38.51
C PHE A 7 10.11 37.82 -39.02
N GLY A 8 10.55 37.38 -40.20
CA GLY A 8 10.19 36.08 -40.76
C GLY A 8 10.79 34.89 -39.99
N VAL A 9 12.01 35.04 -39.47
CA VAL A 9 12.66 33.97 -38.68
C VAL A 9 12.05 33.89 -37.27
N LEU A 10 11.72 35.04 -36.67
CA LEU A 10 11.11 35.09 -35.35
C LEU A 10 9.69 34.49 -35.34
N SER A 11 8.90 34.75 -36.40
CA SER A 11 7.56 34.16 -36.53
C SER A 11 7.62 32.65 -36.76
N LEU A 12 8.60 32.16 -37.53
CA LEU A 12 8.80 30.73 -37.76
C LEU A 12 9.16 29.98 -36.46
N LEU A 13 10.02 30.56 -35.62
CA LEU A 13 10.40 30.00 -34.32
C LEU A 13 9.24 29.97 -33.33
N LEU A 14 8.39 30.99 -33.33
CA LEU A 14 7.17 31.04 -32.51
C LEU A 14 6.16 29.95 -32.92
N VAL A 15 5.95 29.76 -34.22
CA VAL A 15 5.07 28.71 -34.75
C VAL A 15 5.62 27.32 -34.44
N ALA A 16 6.93 27.11 -34.59
CA ALA A 16 7.57 25.84 -34.22
C ALA A 16 7.45 25.53 -32.72
N SER A 17 7.59 26.54 -31.84
CA SER A 17 7.41 26.38 -30.40
C SER A 17 5.96 26.00 -30.03
N LEU A 18 4.97 26.66 -30.65
CA LEU A 18 3.56 26.34 -30.48
C LEU A 18 3.20 24.92 -30.95
N LEU A 19 3.74 24.49 -32.10
CA LEU A 19 3.58 23.12 -32.60
C LEU A 19 4.18 22.09 -31.64
N THR A 20 5.36 22.37 -31.08
CA THR A 20 6.03 21.48 -30.12
C THR A 20 5.24 21.35 -28.81
N LEU A 21 4.64 22.45 -28.34
CA LEU A 21 3.74 22.45 -27.19
C LEU A 21 2.45 21.68 -27.47
N MET A 22 1.83 21.82 -28.65
CA MET A 22 0.62 21.07 -29.00
C MET A 22 0.89 19.58 -29.18
N VAL A 23 2.03 19.18 -29.78
CA VAL A 23 2.41 17.76 -29.89
C VAL A 23 2.67 17.16 -28.50
N ASN A 24 3.36 17.87 -27.60
CA ASN A 24 3.54 17.40 -26.22
C ASN A 24 2.22 17.31 -25.44
N ALA A 25 1.26 18.22 -25.69
CA ALA A 25 -0.07 18.14 -25.08
C ALA A 25 -0.86 16.94 -25.61
N GLN A 26 -0.87 16.70 -26.92
CA GLN A 26 -1.56 15.56 -27.53
C GLN A 26 -0.93 14.21 -27.15
N VAL A 27 0.40 14.12 -27.03
CA VAL A 27 1.08 12.92 -26.55
C VAL A 27 0.78 12.66 -25.06
N ARG A 28 0.72 13.71 -24.23
CA ARG A 28 0.29 13.57 -22.82
C ARG A 28 -1.17 13.16 -22.65
N GLU A 29 -2.05 13.56 -23.57
CA GLU A 29 -3.45 13.09 -23.57
C GLU A 29 -3.58 11.64 -24.07
N ARG A 30 -2.80 11.25 -25.08
CA ARG A 30 -2.83 9.89 -25.64
C ARG A 30 -2.14 8.84 -24.77
N VAL A 31 -1.25 9.24 -23.86
CA VAL A 31 -0.56 8.34 -22.91
C VAL A 31 -1.11 8.54 -21.49
N ARG A 32 -2.43 8.72 -21.35
CA ARG A 32 -3.07 8.39 -20.08
C ARG A 32 -3.25 6.87 -20.05
N PRO A 33 -2.61 6.13 -19.12
CA PRO A 33 -2.87 4.71 -19.00
C PRO A 33 -4.38 4.53 -18.77
N PRO A 34 -5.02 3.55 -19.43
CA PRO A 34 -6.46 3.35 -19.34
C PRO A 34 -6.85 3.22 -17.87
N GLN A 35 -7.72 4.12 -17.40
CA GLN A 35 -8.37 3.95 -16.10
C GLN A 35 -9.33 2.76 -16.25
N PRO A 36 -9.22 1.73 -15.40
CA PRO A 36 -10.14 0.60 -15.47
C PRO A 36 -11.58 1.09 -15.24
N PRO A 37 -12.57 0.50 -15.92
CA PRO A 37 -13.96 0.94 -15.84
C PRO A 37 -14.47 0.92 -14.39
N PRO A 38 -15.31 1.91 -14.00
CA PRO A 38 -15.87 1.97 -12.66
C PRO A 38 -16.69 0.71 -12.37
N GLY A 39 -16.23 -0.12 -11.44
CA GLY A 39 -16.88 -1.38 -11.07
C GLY A 39 -15.99 -2.62 -11.19
N GLN A 40 -14.98 -2.61 -12.08
CA GLN A 40 -13.91 -3.63 -12.11
C GLN A 40 -12.72 -3.14 -11.27
N GLY A 41 -12.98 -3.00 -9.97
CA GLY A 41 -11.91 -2.70 -9.04
C GLY A 41 -11.04 -3.95 -8.86
N VAL A 42 -9.79 -3.91 -9.36
CA VAL A 42 -8.73 -4.84 -8.94
C VAL A 42 -8.85 -5.05 -7.41
N PRO A 43 -8.83 -6.29 -6.88
CA PRO A 43 -8.95 -6.54 -5.45
C PRO A 43 -8.06 -5.58 -4.64
N PRO A 44 -8.52 -5.00 -3.53
CA PRO A 44 -7.74 -4.00 -2.78
C PRO A 44 -6.31 -4.47 -2.46
N GLU A 45 -6.13 -5.77 -2.29
CA GLU A 45 -4.84 -6.40 -2.01
C GLU A 45 -3.92 -6.46 -3.24
N GLU A 46 -4.46 -6.72 -4.44
CA GLU A 46 -3.67 -6.68 -5.68
C GLU A 46 -3.26 -5.25 -6.05
N ARG A 47 -4.15 -4.26 -5.80
CA ARG A 47 -3.79 -2.84 -5.94
C ARG A 47 -2.66 -2.47 -4.99
N PHE A 48 -2.75 -2.94 -3.75
CA PHE A 48 -1.70 -2.75 -2.77
C PHE A 48 -0.38 -3.37 -3.25
N LYS A 49 -0.36 -4.65 -3.66
CA LYS A 49 0.85 -5.34 -4.13
C LYS A 49 1.52 -4.60 -5.28
N ARG A 50 0.76 -4.21 -6.32
CA ARG A 50 1.31 -3.46 -7.47
C ARG A 50 1.86 -2.09 -7.07
N ALA A 51 1.20 -1.39 -6.15
CA ALA A 51 1.71 -0.11 -5.65
C ALA A 51 2.96 -0.28 -4.77
N PHE A 52 3.00 -1.37 -4.01
CA PHE A 52 4.10 -1.71 -3.14
C PHE A 52 5.35 -2.16 -3.91
N GLU A 53 5.20 -2.99 -4.94
CA GLU A 53 6.29 -3.38 -5.85
C GLU A 53 6.99 -2.16 -6.45
N ARG A 54 6.22 -1.17 -6.94
CA ARG A 54 6.78 0.10 -7.43
C ARG A 54 7.49 0.92 -6.36
N ALA A 55 7.08 0.77 -5.09
CA ALA A 55 7.76 1.41 -3.98
C ALA A 55 9.09 0.71 -3.66
N LEU A 56 9.14 -0.63 -3.78
CA LEU A 56 10.38 -1.42 -3.61
C LEU A 56 11.45 -1.06 -4.65
N ASP A 57 11.07 -0.74 -5.88
CA ASP A 57 12.01 -0.31 -6.92
C ASP A 57 12.80 0.95 -6.54
N ARG A 58 12.27 1.77 -5.62
CA ARG A 58 12.94 2.97 -5.11
C ARG A 58 13.93 2.68 -3.99
N LEU A 59 13.91 1.48 -3.41
CA LEU A 59 14.71 1.08 -2.25
C LEU A 59 16.09 0.54 -2.64
N LYS A 60 16.42 0.47 -3.93
CA LYS A 60 17.69 -0.06 -4.46
C LYS A 60 18.04 -1.45 -3.92
N LEU A 61 17.03 -2.31 -3.78
CA LEU A 61 17.17 -3.69 -3.32
C LEU A 61 17.62 -4.59 -4.47
N THR A 62 18.36 -5.65 -4.13
CA THR A 62 18.59 -6.78 -5.06
C THR A 62 17.28 -7.51 -5.33
N GLU A 63 17.21 -8.29 -6.41
CA GLU A 63 16.00 -9.07 -6.71
C GLU A 63 15.69 -10.10 -5.61
N ASP A 64 16.72 -10.71 -5.02
CA ASP A 64 16.55 -11.62 -3.88
C ASP A 64 15.98 -10.91 -2.65
N GLN A 65 16.46 -9.70 -2.36
CA GLN A 65 15.92 -8.87 -1.27
C GLN A 65 14.48 -8.45 -1.53
N LYS A 66 14.14 -8.04 -2.77
CA LYS A 66 12.75 -7.73 -3.14
C LYS A 66 11.85 -8.94 -2.96
N LYS A 67 12.30 -10.12 -3.39
CA LYS A 67 11.55 -11.37 -3.22
C LYS A 67 11.31 -11.68 -1.75
N ALA A 68 12.33 -11.56 -0.91
CA ALA A 68 12.20 -11.79 0.54
C ALA A 68 11.23 -10.79 1.21
N VAL A 69 11.27 -9.51 0.82
CA VAL A 69 10.29 -8.51 1.28
C VAL A 69 8.87 -8.87 0.83
N MET A 70 8.70 -9.32 -0.41
CA MET A 70 7.39 -9.74 -0.92
C MET A 70 6.86 -11.01 -0.25
N GLU A 71 7.73 -11.96 0.08
CA GLU A 71 7.38 -13.15 0.87
C GLU A 71 6.86 -12.76 2.26
N LEU A 72 7.54 -11.85 2.96
CA LEU A 72 7.08 -11.31 4.23
C LEU A 72 5.71 -10.64 4.09
N VAL A 73 5.53 -9.78 3.09
CA VAL A 73 4.26 -9.09 2.84
C VAL A 73 3.13 -10.08 2.55
N ASN A 74 3.39 -11.13 1.77
CA ASN A 74 2.41 -12.17 1.49
C ASN A 74 2.03 -12.95 2.76
N ALA A 75 3.01 -13.32 3.59
CA ALA A 75 2.76 -13.99 4.87
C ALA A 75 1.91 -13.11 5.79
N LYS A 76 2.22 -11.81 5.88
CA LYS A 76 1.44 -10.84 6.64
C LYS A 76 0.00 -10.68 6.13
N LEU A 77 -0.20 -10.65 4.82
CA LEU A 77 -1.52 -10.59 4.20
C LEU A 77 -2.34 -11.85 4.49
N GLU A 78 -1.73 -13.04 4.38
CA GLU A 78 -2.36 -14.31 4.69
C GLU A 78 -2.75 -14.39 6.17
N ALA A 79 -1.85 -14.00 7.07
CA ALA A 79 -2.12 -13.90 8.51
C ALA A 79 -3.26 -12.92 8.81
N SER A 80 -3.37 -11.82 8.07
CA SER A 80 -4.46 -10.85 8.17
C SER A 80 -5.80 -11.46 7.72
N ARG A 81 -5.82 -12.20 6.61
CA ARG A 81 -7.01 -12.92 6.11
C ARG A 81 -7.49 -13.96 7.12
N LYS A 82 -6.58 -14.85 7.56
CA LYS A 82 -6.87 -15.88 8.57
C LYS A 82 -7.42 -15.28 9.87
N ALA A 83 -6.80 -14.20 10.37
CA ALA A 83 -7.28 -13.54 11.58
C ALA A 83 -8.71 -12.98 11.42
N ARG A 84 -9.09 -12.49 10.24
CA ARG A 84 -10.46 -12.01 9.97
C ARG A 84 -11.46 -13.16 9.96
N GLU A 85 -11.09 -14.30 9.40
CA GLU A 85 -11.91 -15.51 9.38
C GLU A 85 -12.11 -16.03 10.81
N GLU A 86 -11.03 -16.16 11.58
CA GLU A 86 -11.11 -16.60 12.98
C GLU A 86 -11.95 -15.65 13.85
N VAL A 87 -11.80 -14.32 13.67
CA VAL A 87 -12.64 -13.33 14.36
C VAL A 87 -14.10 -13.45 13.92
N ARG A 88 -14.39 -13.83 12.67
CA ARG A 88 -15.75 -14.06 12.19
C ARG A 88 -16.38 -15.25 12.91
N GLU A 89 -15.64 -16.33 13.13
CA GLU A 89 -16.11 -17.47 13.91
C GLU A 89 -16.34 -17.10 15.38
N LEU A 90 -15.41 -16.37 16.01
CA LEU A 90 -15.61 -15.86 17.37
C LEU A 90 -16.84 -14.94 17.48
N ARG A 91 -17.13 -14.14 16.46
CA ARG A 91 -18.35 -13.31 16.41
C ARG A 91 -19.62 -14.15 16.31
N ARG A 92 -19.57 -15.32 15.66
CA ARG A 92 -20.71 -16.24 15.62
C ARG A 92 -20.95 -16.84 17.00
N LEU A 93 -19.90 -17.36 17.63
CA LEU A 93 -19.97 -17.88 19.01
C LEU A 93 -20.44 -16.82 20.01
N ALA A 94 -19.94 -15.59 19.90
CA ALA A 94 -20.38 -14.49 20.78
C ALA A 94 -21.84 -14.06 20.59
N ARG A 95 -22.47 -14.40 19.46
CA ARG A 95 -23.90 -14.15 19.22
C ARG A 95 -24.78 -15.30 19.71
N ASP A 96 -24.21 -16.49 19.83
CA ASP A 96 -24.88 -17.64 20.41
C ASP A 96 -24.94 -17.49 21.93
N ARG A 97 -26.13 -17.17 22.44
CA ARG A 97 -26.37 -17.00 23.88
C ARG A 97 -26.46 -18.32 24.65
N SER A 98 -26.53 -19.44 23.94
CA SER A 98 -26.62 -20.79 24.51
C SER A 98 -25.29 -21.55 24.50
N ALA A 99 -24.22 -20.97 23.95
CA ALA A 99 -22.91 -21.60 23.93
C ALA A 99 -22.39 -21.84 25.37
N PRO A 100 -21.93 -23.06 25.70
CA PRO A 100 -21.39 -23.37 27.01
C PRO A 100 -20.06 -22.63 27.27
N GLU A 101 -19.84 -22.20 28.51
CA GLU A 101 -18.66 -21.44 28.94
C GLU A 101 -17.33 -22.14 28.60
N GLU A 102 -17.28 -23.48 28.68
CA GLU A 102 -16.09 -24.26 28.33
C GLU A 102 -15.74 -24.15 26.85
N GLU A 103 -16.76 -24.16 25.98
CA GLU A 103 -16.58 -24.00 24.53
C GLU A 103 -16.08 -22.58 24.19
N LEU A 104 -16.65 -21.56 24.84
CA LEU A 104 -16.20 -20.17 24.70
C LEU A 104 -14.73 -20.01 25.12
N ARG A 105 -14.33 -20.58 26.26
CA ARG A 105 -12.94 -20.56 26.75
C ARG A 105 -12.00 -21.27 25.79
N LYS A 106 -12.38 -22.47 25.32
CA LYS A 106 -11.59 -23.24 24.37
C LYS A 106 -11.36 -22.47 23.07
N ALA A 107 -12.42 -21.91 22.50
CA ALA A 107 -12.33 -21.11 21.27
C ALA A 107 -11.41 -19.88 21.44
N LEU A 108 -11.52 -19.17 22.57
CA LEU A 108 -10.64 -18.04 22.89
C LEU A 108 -9.17 -18.44 23.06
N MET A 109 -8.90 -19.56 23.76
CA MET A 109 -7.55 -20.06 23.94
C MET A 109 -6.92 -20.49 22.62
N GLU A 110 -7.64 -21.23 21.79
CA GLU A 110 -7.15 -21.65 20.47
C GLU A 110 -6.86 -20.44 19.58
N PHE A 111 -7.76 -19.47 19.54
CA PHE A 111 -7.53 -18.22 18.80
C PHE A 111 -6.25 -17.52 19.26
N ARG A 112 -6.08 -17.31 20.57
CA ARG A 112 -4.88 -16.66 21.12
C ARG A 112 -3.61 -17.43 20.79
N LYS A 113 -3.64 -18.76 20.89
CA LYS A 113 -2.49 -19.63 20.58
C LYS A 113 -2.08 -19.49 19.12
N ARG A 114 -3.03 -19.56 18.18
CA ARG A 114 -2.76 -19.42 16.74
C ARG A 114 -2.22 -18.03 16.41
N ARG A 115 -2.80 -16.98 17.00
CA ARG A 115 -2.32 -15.59 16.82
C ARG A 115 -0.89 -15.40 17.32
N LEU A 116 -0.53 -16.00 18.44
CA LEU A 116 0.83 -15.93 18.98
C LEU A 116 1.84 -16.66 18.09
N GLN A 117 1.48 -17.85 17.60
CA GLN A 117 2.33 -18.63 16.70
C GLN A 117 2.59 -17.89 15.38
N GLU A 118 1.55 -17.34 14.77
CA GLU A 118 1.69 -16.60 13.51
C GLU A 118 2.51 -15.32 13.70
N ARG A 119 2.30 -14.61 14.82
CA ARG A 119 3.11 -13.43 15.16
C ARG A 119 4.59 -13.79 15.31
N LYS A 120 4.91 -14.90 15.98
CA LYS A 120 6.29 -15.38 16.14
C LYS A 120 6.92 -15.69 14.79
N ARG A 121 6.21 -16.42 13.92
CA ARG A 121 6.69 -16.71 12.56
C ARG A 121 6.99 -15.44 11.76
N ILE A 122 6.11 -14.44 11.82
CA ILE A 122 6.32 -13.16 11.12
C ILE A 122 7.50 -12.39 11.72
N LEU A 123 7.67 -12.37 13.05
CA LEU A 123 8.82 -11.77 13.71
C LEU A 123 10.13 -12.42 13.25
N ASP A 124 10.20 -13.76 13.23
CA ASP A 124 11.38 -14.49 12.78
C ASP A 124 11.72 -14.17 11.32
N MET A 125 10.72 -13.93 10.46
CA MET A 125 10.92 -13.46 9.09
C MET A 125 11.39 -12.01 9.01
N GLU A 126 10.85 -11.12 9.85
CA GLU A 126 11.27 -9.71 9.93
C GLU A 126 12.73 -9.59 10.36
N GLU A 127 13.14 -10.31 11.42
CA GLU A 127 14.51 -10.28 11.93
C GLU A 127 15.53 -10.71 10.87
N LYS A 128 15.30 -11.87 10.23
CA LYS A 128 16.13 -12.35 9.11
C LYS A 128 16.20 -11.36 7.96
N LEU A 129 15.10 -10.66 7.68
CA LEU A 129 15.05 -9.68 6.61
C LEU A 129 15.82 -8.42 6.99
N ILE A 130 15.73 -7.95 8.24
CA ILE A 130 16.48 -6.78 8.72
C ILE A 130 17.99 -7.01 8.64
N GLU A 131 18.47 -8.20 9.00
CA GLU A 131 19.88 -8.58 8.90
C GLU A 131 20.41 -8.56 7.45
N GLY A 132 19.55 -8.92 6.49
CA GLY A 132 19.91 -9.02 5.07
C GLY A 132 19.67 -7.75 4.23
N LEU A 133 19.03 -6.71 4.79
CA LEU A 133 18.67 -5.50 4.04
C LEU A 133 19.64 -4.34 4.29
N PRO A 134 19.84 -3.44 3.31
CA PRO A 134 20.50 -2.17 3.56
C PRO A 134 19.73 -1.36 4.62
N ALA A 135 20.45 -0.78 5.59
CA ALA A 135 19.85 -0.06 6.72
C ALA A 135 18.81 1.00 6.30
N ARG A 136 19.06 1.72 5.20
CA ARG A 136 18.13 2.72 4.67
C ARG A 136 16.82 2.09 4.18
N ALA A 137 16.90 0.94 3.52
CA ALA A 137 15.72 0.21 3.05
C ALA A 137 14.94 -0.38 4.22
N ALA A 138 15.62 -0.99 5.20
CA ALA A 138 14.99 -1.49 6.42
C ALA A 138 14.24 -0.36 7.18
N LEU A 139 14.85 0.82 7.31
CA LEU A 139 14.19 1.99 7.90
C LEU A 139 12.95 2.40 7.11
N GLN A 140 13.04 2.47 5.78
CA GLN A 140 11.90 2.86 4.93
C GLN A 140 10.75 1.84 5.02
N LEU A 141 11.07 0.53 5.01
CA LEU A 141 10.10 -0.55 5.19
C LEU A 141 9.45 -0.53 6.58
N THR A 142 10.20 -0.14 7.61
CA THR A 142 9.68 0.07 8.96
C THR A 142 8.68 1.24 9.00
N VAL A 143 9.06 2.39 8.43
CA VAL A 143 8.22 3.60 8.41
C VAL A 143 6.89 3.38 7.69
N ILE A 144 6.85 2.52 6.66
CA ILE A 144 5.62 2.17 5.94
C ILE A 144 4.85 0.98 6.55
N GLY A 145 5.33 0.43 7.67
CA GLY A 145 4.66 -0.63 8.44
C GLY A 145 4.90 -2.07 7.96
N VAL A 146 5.84 -2.28 7.03
CA VAL A 146 6.18 -3.64 6.56
C VAL A 146 6.99 -4.39 7.60
N LEU A 147 7.90 -3.70 8.28
CA LEU A 147 8.69 -4.21 9.40
C LEU A 147 8.13 -3.62 10.70
N GLU A 148 7.05 -4.20 11.23
CA GLU A 148 6.25 -3.61 12.32
C GLU A 148 5.96 -4.65 13.42
N ASN A 149 7.03 -5.31 13.90
CA ASN A 149 7.06 -6.15 15.10
C ASN A 149 6.04 -7.31 15.09
N GLY A 150 5.96 -8.02 13.96
CA GLY A 150 5.11 -9.20 13.82
C GLY A 150 3.63 -8.90 13.64
N LEU A 151 3.25 -7.63 13.47
CA LEU A 151 1.86 -7.27 13.22
C LEU A 151 1.45 -7.58 11.79
N PRO A 152 0.21 -8.09 11.58
CA PRO A 152 -0.30 -8.37 10.25
C PRO A 152 -0.47 -7.07 9.47
N PHE A 153 0.11 -7.05 8.29
CA PHE A 153 0.06 -5.96 7.33
C PHE A 153 -0.97 -6.28 6.21
N PRO A 154 -1.70 -5.28 5.68
CA PRO A 154 -1.72 -3.90 6.12
C PRO A 154 -2.41 -3.78 7.48
N PRO A 155 -1.92 -2.89 8.38
CA PRO A 155 -2.64 -2.58 9.60
C PRO A 155 -4.07 -2.21 9.19
N GLN A 156 -5.05 -2.86 9.81
CA GLN A 156 -6.46 -2.88 9.40
C GLN A 156 -6.87 -1.59 8.67
N LEU A 157 -6.91 -1.64 7.33
CA LEU A 157 -7.18 -0.47 6.47
C LEU A 157 -8.60 0.14 6.63
N GLY A 158 -9.37 -0.34 7.60
CA GLY A 158 -10.72 0.13 7.94
C GLY A 158 -10.97 0.33 9.43
N GLY A 159 -9.93 0.35 10.28
CA GLY A 159 -10.09 0.69 11.70
C GLY A 159 -10.43 2.18 11.90
N PRO A 160 -11.18 2.56 12.95
CA PRO A 160 -11.62 3.94 13.22
C PRO A 160 -10.47 4.96 13.37
N LEU A 161 -9.21 4.51 13.48
CA LEU A 161 -8.03 5.37 13.57
C LEU A 161 -7.79 6.25 12.34
N ARG A 162 -8.40 5.97 11.18
CA ARG A 162 -8.30 6.84 9.99
C ARG A 162 -9.19 8.10 10.06
N ARG A 163 -10.18 8.16 10.96
CA ARG A 163 -11.04 9.35 11.09
C ARG A 163 -10.40 10.49 11.89
N LEU A 164 -9.37 10.22 12.69
CA LEU A 164 -8.79 11.22 13.58
C LEU A 164 -7.79 12.18 12.93
N ARG A 165 -7.20 11.85 11.76
CA ARG A 165 -6.26 12.76 11.08
C ARG A 165 -6.90 13.70 10.06
N PHE A 166 -8.07 13.38 9.49
CA PHE A 166 -8.70 14.21 8.46
C PHE A 166 -9.72 15.23 8.97
N GLN A 167 -10.10 15.18 10.26
CA GLN A 167 -11.01 16.19 10.82
C GLN A 167 -10.31 17.48 11.28
N ARG A 168 -8.99 17.48 11.50
CA ARG A 168 -8.27 18.69 11.94
C ARG A 168 -8.03 19.73 10.84
N GLU A 169 -8.13 19.37 9.57
CA GLU A 169 -7.90 20.32 8.46
C GLU A 169 -9.16 21.02 7.94
N ARG A 170 -10.36 20.63 8.39
CA ARG A 170 -11.63 21.26 7.96
C ARG A 170 -12.19 22.31 8.93
N GLN A 171 -11.50 22.62 10.01
CA GLN A 171 -11.86 23.72 10.92
C GLN A 171 -10.78 24.79 10.91
N ARG A 172 -10.66 25.51 9.78
CA ARG A 172 -10.25 26.92 9.85
C ARG A 172 -11.51 27.75 9.67
N PRO A 173 -12.00 28.48 10.68
CA PRO A 173 -13.03 29.47 10.46
C PRO A 173 -12.43 30.58 9.59
N GLY A 174 -13.10 30.89 8.49
CA GLY A 174 -12.77 32.03 7.65
C GLY A 174 -12.82 33.32 8.48
N ARG A 175 -11.76 34.11 8.38
CA ARG A 175 -11.82 35.56 8.60
C ARG A 175 -12.33 36.21 7.33
#